data_AF-A0A815I7Y4-F1
#
_entry.id   AF-A0A815I7Y4-F1
#
_cell.length_a   1.000
_cell.length_b   1.000
_cell.length_c   1.000
_cell.angle_alpha   90.00
_cell.angle_beta   90.00
_cell.angle_gamma   90.00
#
_symmetry.space_group_name_H-M   'P 1'
#
loop_
_entity.id
_entity.type
_entity.pdbx_description
1 polymer ?
#
loop_
_entity_poly.entity_id
_entity_poly.type
_entity_poly.pdbx_seq_one_letter_code
_entity_poly.pdbx_strand_id
1 'polypeptide(L)'
;VRDQYEKSQYDLEQAIKDRDITTNKFKHVLDQLHDLERQVPELRKKADDERAKKEAAVNKLQEIVTNPMQHNPFYSRPTGGSRRHDRNERNVVRRLEQALAVERMKYTKLQHEKDEEVAVLLEDISKLKRELEIRRDEIEKFTQQLESRTSIDNISSIAEEVDDDTKDYIESWVQTPKKSNIQKYGWKKQLAVMKKNRLLLYNSEKDQQPAVSIDIDKLYHVRAVNQGDVLHVDPSIIPKIFQIIYDSQGNSIPNVLSSSVIHSQEQDRHNGESIEYKGHNFVVVTYRMRTECEVCNHPCYNLISPPQCLQCTRCRVRCHKQHYDDGEFIQPCRVYDTLTVKELLVMCSSEKEQKQWITKLSTKVPRPPLSQTDSLRKTKKSSKSLHKSATLPTKISKTYPANNLPSDDGDCTASFRSQNTSMSSSTSNLFGNNAGLTLKQKSSTLPNRAK
;
A
#
# COMPACT_ATOMS: atom_id res chain seq x y z
N VAL A 1 37.70 15.13 12.59
CA VAL A 1 36.37 15.76 12.33
C VAL A 1 35.99 15.65 10.86
N ARG A 2 36.81 16.13 9.92
CA ARG A 2 36.55 16.02 8.47
C ARG A 2 36.33 14.58 7.99
N ASP A 3 37.22 13.65 8.37
CA ASP A 3 37.11 12.23 7.99
C ASP A 3 35.87 11.53 8.57
N GLN A 4 35.44 11.95 9.77
CA GLN A 4 34.19 11.47 10.38
C GLN A 4 32.96 11.99 9.65
N TYR A 5 33.01 13.23 9.16
CA TYR A 5 31.95 13.84 8.38
C TYR A 5 31.84 13.19 6.99
N GLU A 6 32.96 12.98 6.31
CA GLU A 6 33.01 12.31 5.00
C GLU A 6 32.52 10.85 5.10
N LYS A 7 32.90 10.13 6.16
CA LYS A 7 32.37 8.79 6.43
C LYS A 7 30.86 8.78 6.71
N SER A 8 30.36 9.75 7.47
CA SER A 8 28.93 9.88 7.75
C SER A 8 28.11 10.19 6.50
N GLN A 9 28.64 11.01 5.60
CA GLN A 9 28.03 11.31 4.29
C GLN A 9 27.97 10.06 3.40
N TYR A 10 29.07 9.30 3.34
CA TYR A 10 29.11 8.03 2.60
C TYR A 10 28.10 7.00 3.14
N ASP A 11 28.03 6.84 4.47
CA ASP A 11 27.09 5.94 5.12
C ASP A 11 25.62 6.35 4.87
N LEU A 12 25.35 7.66 4.81
CA LEU A 12 24.03 8.20 4.48
C LEU A 12 23.65 7.94 3.02
N GLU A 13 24.58 8.16 2.09
CA GLU A 13 24.35 7.93 0.66
C GLU A 13 24.11 6.44 0.38
N GLN A 14 24.85 5.55 1.05
CA GLN A 14 24.64 4.11 0.96
C GLN A 14 23.27 3.71 1.52
N ALA A 15 22.85 4.29 2.64
CA ALA A 15 21.53 4.03 3.22
C ALA A 15 20.38 4.48 2.30
N ILE A 16 20.55 5.58 1.55
CA ILE A 16 19.59 6.04 0.55
C ILE A 16 19.51 5.03 -0.61
N LYS A 17 20.66 4.57 -1.13
CA LYS A 17 20.70 3.55 -2.19
C LYS A 17 20.02 2.25 -1.76
N ASP A 18 20.30 1.78 -0.55
CA ASP A 18 19.70 0.55 -0.01
C ASP A 18 18.18 0.72 0.20
N ARG A 19 17.73 1.90 0.62
CA ARG A 19 16.30 2.25 0.73
C ARG A 19 15.63 2.24 -0.65
N ASP A 20 16.27 2.79 -1.67
CA ASP A 20 15.67 2.86 -3.01
C ASP A 20 15.62 1.45 -3.66
N ILE A 21 16.64 0.62 -3.46
CA ILE A 21 16.65 -0.79 -3.88
C ILE A 21 15.51 -1.56 -3.19
N THR A 22 15.35 -1.40 -1.87
CA THR A 22 14.28 -2.09 -1.13
C THR A 22 12.89 -1.60 -1.54
N THR A 23 12.74 -0.30 -1.81
CA THR A 23 11.48 0.27 -2.31
C THR A 23 11.13 -0.29 -3.69
N ASN A 24 12.10 -0.42 -4.59
CA ASN A 24 11.88 -1.00 -5.92
C ASN A 24 11.54 -2.49 -5.85
N LYS A 25 12.20 -3.25 -4.95
CA LYS A 25 11.83 -4.65 -4.69
C LYS A 25 10.40 -4.77 -4.15
N PHE A 26 9.99 -3.88 -3.26
CA PHE A 26 8.64 -3.88 -2.71
C PHE A 26 7.59 -3.58 -3.79
N LYS A 27 7.85 -2.60 -4.66
CA LYS A 27 7.00 -2.33 -5.84
C LYS A 27 6.86 -3.54 -6.74
N HIS A 28 7.96 -4.22 -7.06
CA HIS A 28 7.92 -5.43 -7.88
C HIS A 28 7.09 -6.56 -7.23
N VAL A 29 7.20 -6.75 -5.91
CA VAL A 29 6.39 -7.74 -5.19
C VAL A 29 4.90 -7.36 -5.21
N LEU A 30 4.57 -6.08 -5.06
CA LEU A 30 3.18 -5.60 -5.18
C LEU A 30 2.61 -5.83 -6.58
N ASP A 31 3.39 -5.55 -7.63
CA ASP A 31 2.96 -5.80 -9.01
C ASP A 31 2.72 -7.30 -9.25
N GLN A 32 3.59 -8.16 -8.74
CA GLN A 32 3.41 -9.62 -8.79
C GLN A 32 2.16 -10.09 -8.03
N LEU A 33 1.88 -9.52 -6.86
CA LEU A 33 0.66 -9.84 -6.10
C LEU A 33 -0.60 -9.44 -6.87
N HIS A 34 -0.59 -8.28 -7.51
CA HIS A 34 -1.73 -7.79 -8.29
C HIS A 34 -1.96 -8.64 -9.55
N ASP A 35 -0.89 -9.12 -10.20
CA ASP A 35 -0.99 -10.07 -11.32
C ASP A 35 -1.54 -11.43 -10.86
N LEU A 36 -1.11 -11.93 -9.70
CA LEU A 36 -1.65 -13.17 -9.12
C LEU A 36 -3.13 -13.01 -8.72
N GLU A 37 -3.52 -11.90 -8.10
CA GLU A 37 -4.91 -11.58 -7.80
C GLU A 37 -5.79 -11.56 -9.05
N ARG A 38 -5.27 -11.10 -10.18
CA ARG A 38 -5.98 -11.13 -11.47
C ARG A 38 -6.14 -12.55 -12.02
N GLN A 39 -5.16 -13.43 -11.81
CA GLN A 39 -5.18 -14.81 -12.33
C GLN A 39 -6.07 -15.76 -11.51
N VAL A 40 -6.16 -15.55 -10.18
CA VAL A 40 -6.99 -16.38 -9.28
C VAL A 40 -8.44 -16.55 -9.75
N PRO A 41 -9.21 -15.50 -10.11
CA PRO A 41 -10.60 -15.67 -10.55
C PRO A 41 -10.71 -16.42 -11.88
N GLU A 42 -9.76 -16.24 -12.81
CA GLU A 42 -9.75 -16.96 -14.08
C GLU A 42 -9.50 -18.45 -13.89
N LEU A 43 -8.53 -18.80 -13.03
CA LEU A 43 -8.24 -20.20 -12.68
C LEU A 43 -9.40 -20.86 -11.92
N ARG A 44 -10.06 -20.12 -11.01
CA ARG A 44 -11.27 -20.61 -10.33
C ARG A 44 -12.40 -20.90 -11.32
N LYS A 45 -12.65 -19.98 -12.27
CA LYS A 45 -13.65 -20.19 -13.31
C LYS A 45 -13.36 -21.44 -14.16
N LYS A 46 -12.11 -21.62 -14.59
CA LYS A 46 -11.69 -22.83 -15.34
C LYS A 46 -11.91 -24.11 -14.52
N ALA A 47 -11.63 -24.07 -13.22
CA ALA A 47 -11.85 -25.21 -12.33
C ALA A 47 -13.35 -25.52 -12.17
N ASP A 48 -14.19 -24.50 -12.02
CA ASP A 48 -15.65 -24.66 -11.92
C ASP A 48 -16.26 -25.20 -13.23
N ASP A 49 -15.80 -24.72 -14.39
CA ASP A 49 -16.22 -25.22 -15.70
C ASP A 49 -15.86 -26.72 -15.87
N GLU A 50 -14.63 -27.11 -15.49
CA GLU A 50 -14.21 -28.52 -15.52
C GLU A 50 -15.00 -29.37 -14.52
N ARG A 51 -15.32 -28.84 -13.33
CA ARG A 51 -16.16 -29.51 -12.35
C ARG A 51 -17.56 -29.77 -12.90
N ALA A 52 -18.17 -28.76 -13.52
CA ALA A 52 -19.50 -28.87 -14.13
C ALA A 52 -19.54 -29.90 -15.27
N LYS A 53 -18.51 -29.93 -16.14
CA LYS A 53 -18.40 -30.94 -17.20
C LYS A 53 -18.27 -32.34 -16.64
N LYS A 54 -17.45 -32.53 -15.59
CA LYS A 54 -17.29 -33.82 -14.92
C LYS A 54 -18.58 -34.27 -14.26
N GLU A 55 -19.28 -33.37 -13.58
CA GLU A 55 -20.58 -33.65 -12.95
C GLU A 55 -21.63 -34.03 -13.99
N ALA A 56 -21.70 -33.32 -15.12
CA ALA A 56 -22.58 -33.67 -16.24
C ALA A 56 -22.26 -35.05 -16.83
N ALA A 57 -20.98 -35.39 -16.98
CA ALA A 57 -20.55 -36.70 -17.45
C ALA A 57 -20.94 -37.82 -16.45
N VAL A 58 -20.72 -37.59 -15.15
CA VAL A 58 -21.10 -38.53 -14.08
C VAL A 58 -22.61 -38.74 -14.05
N ASN A 59 -23.40 -37.66 -14.09
CA ASN A 59 -24.85 -37.72 -14.11
C ASN A 59 -25.36 -38.47 -15.35
N LYS A 60 -24.73 -38.25 -16.52
CA LYS A 60 -25.12 -38.96 -17.73
C LYS A 60 -24.78 -40.46 -17.67
N LEU A 61 -23.64 -40.81 -17.10
CA LEU A 61 -23.27 -42.21 -16.87
C LEU A 61 -24.22 -42.87 -15.86
N GLN A 62 -24.58 -42.18 -14.79
CA GLN A 62 -25.54 -42.66 -13.81
C GLN A 62 -26.93 -42.89 -14.44
N GLU A 63 -27.38 -42.00 -15.33
CA GLU A 63 -28.63 -42.17 -16.08
C GLU A 63 -28.59 -43.41 -17.00
N ILE A 64 -27.49 -43.62 -17.73
CA ILE A 64 -27.31 -44.78 -18.62
C ILE A 64 -27.27 -46.09 -17.84
N VAL A 65 -26.62 -46.09 -16.67
CA VAL A 65 -26.54 -47.27 -15.79
C VAL A 65 -27.88 -47.57 -15.13
N THR A 66 -28.67 -46.55 -14.80
CA THR A 66 -29.96 -46.71 -14.11
C THR A 66 -31.09 -47.06 -15.08
N ASN A 67 -31.08 -46.52 -16.30
CA ASN A 67 -32.09 -46.77 -17.35
C ASN A 67 -31.48 -47.25 -18.68
N PRO A 68 -30.80 -48.41 -18.72
CA PRO A 68 -30.10 -48.90 -19.92
C PRO A 68 -31.04 -49.22 -21.09
N MET A 69 -32.33 -49.51 -20.84
CA MET A 69 -33.31 -49.83 -21.89
C MET A 69 -33.82 -48.61 -22.67
N GLN A 70 -33.74 -47.38 -22.13
CA GLN A 70 -34.23 -46.17 -22.84
C GLN A 70 -33.18 -45.53 -23.74
N HIS A 71 -31.88 -45.80 -23.50
CA HIS A 71 -30.79 -45.10 -24.18
C HIS A 71 -29.99 -45.97 -25.17
N ASN A 72 -30.32 -47.25 -25.33
CA ASN A 72 -29.63 -48.14 -26.27
C ASN A 72 -30.60 -48.90 -27.20
N PRO A 73 -30.65 -48.57 -28.52
CA PRO A 73 -31.52 -49.25 -29.49
C PRO A 73 -31.13 -50.70 -29.78
N PHE A 74 -29.95 -51.16 -29.34
CA PHE A 74 -29.39 -52.46 -29.71
C PHE A 74 -29.84 -53.65 -28.85
N TYR A 75 -30.50 -53.44 -27.70
CA TYR A 75 -30.94 -54.55 -26.83
C TYR A 75 -32.33 -55.11 -27.14
N SER A 76 -32.98 -54.67 -28.22
CA SER A 76 -34.34 -55.11 -28.56
C SER A 76 -34.43 -56.26 -29.60
N ARG A 77 -33.34 -56.98 -29.89
CA ARG A 77 -33.41 -58.12 -30.83
C ARG A 77 -32.44 -59.26 -30.49
N PRO A 78 -32.93 -60.47 -30.15
CA PRO A 78 -32.08 -61.63 -30.07
C PRO A 78 -31.75 -62.08 -31.50
N THR A 79 -30.57 -61.72 -31.99
CA THR A 79 -30.09 -62.19 -33.30
C THR A 79 -28.76 -62.92 -33.10
N GLY A 80 -28.74 -64.19 -33.51
CA GLY A 80 -27.65 -65.15 -33.28
C GLY A 80 -26.34 -64.77 -33.96
N GLY A 81 -25.55 -63.91 -33.31
CA GLY A 81 -24.15 -63.58 -33.64
C GLY A 81 -23.24 -63.43 -32.42
N SER A 82 -23.69 -63.87 -31.23
CA SER A 82 -23.16 -63.49 -29.91
C SER A 82 -21.68 -63.76 -29.67
N ARG A 83 -21.10 -64.86 -30.21
CA ARG A 83 -19.77 -65.31 -29.74
C ARG A 83 -18.60 -64.42 -30.14
N ARG A 84 -18.67 -63.68 -31.27
CA ARG A 84 -17.58 -62.78 -31.70
C ARG A 84 -17.73 -61.37 -31.13
N HIS A 85 -18.96 -60.88 -31.00
CA HIS A 85 -19.26 -59.59 -30.37
C HIS A 85 -18.92 -59.62 -28.87
N ASP A 86 -19.38 -60.65 -28.13
CA ASP A 86 -19.04 -60.85 -26.71
C ASP A 86 -17.54 -60.93 -26.48
N ARG A 87 -16.80 -61.58 -27.39
CA ARG A 87 -15.34 -61.72 -27.27
C ARG A 87 -14.63 -60.39 -27.48
N ASN A 88 -15.09 -59.55 -28.40
CA ASN A 88 -14.51 -58.23 -28.62
C ASN A 88 -14.84 -57.28 -27.46
N GLU A 89 -16.08 -57.34 -26.95
CA GLU A 89 -16.53 -56.56 -25.80
C GLU A 89 -15.76 -56.92 -24.53
N ARG A 90 -15.58 -58.22 -24.23
CA ARG A 90 -14.70 -58.68 -23.13
C ARG A 90 -13.26 -58.20 -23.28
N ASN A 91 -12.73 -58.15 -24.51
CA ASN A 91 -11.38 -57.64 -24.76
C ASN A 91 -11.28 -56.13 -24.52
N VAL A 92 -12.31 -55.35 -24.88
CA VAL A 92 -12.37 -53.91 -24.63
C VAL A 92 -12.50 -53.64 -23.14
N VAL A 93 -13.38 -54.35 -22.43
CA VAL A 93 -13.51 -54.26 -20.95
C VAL A 93 -12.18 -54.56 -20.29
N ARG A 94 -11.51 -55.65 -20.68
CA ARG A 94 -10.18 -56.00 -20.14
C ARG A 94 -9.14 -54.93 -20.39
N ARG A 95 -9.16 -54.26 -21.56
CA ARG A 95 -8.25 -53.14 -21.87
C ARG A 95 -8.57 -51.90 -21.04
N LEU A 96 -9.85 -51.60 -20.82
CA LEU A 96 -10.29 -50.49 -19.97
C LEU A 96 -9.92 -50.74 -18.50
N GLU A 97 -10.08 -51.96 -18.01
CA GLU A 97 -9.64 -52.36 -16.66
C GLU A 97 -8.12 -52.23 -16.50
N GLN A 98 -7.34 -52.64 -17.51
CA GLN A 98 -5.89 -52.45 -17.51
C GLN A 98 -5.50 -50.97 -17.51
N ALA A 99 -6.14 -50.14 -18.35
CA ALA A 99 -5.91 -48.70 -18.38
C ALA A 99 -6.26 -48.04 -17.05
N LEU A 100 -7.39 -48.44 -16.45
CA LEU A 100 -7.83 -47.96 -15.15
C LEU A 100 -6.90 -48.39 -14.02
N ALA A 101 -6.34 -49.61 -14.06
CA ALA A 101 -5.32 -50.05 -13.12
C ALA A 101 -4.03 -49.22 -13.25
N VAL A 102 -3.60 -48.92 -14.47
CA VAL A 102 -2.44 -48.05 -14.73
C VAL A 102 -2.68 -46.63 -14.23
N GLU A 103 -3.85 -46.04 -14.49
CA GLU A 103 -4.20 -44.71 -13.99
C GLU A 103 -4.29 -44.66 -12.46
N ARG A 104 -4.84 -45.70 -11.82
CA ARG A 104 -4.80 -45.83 -10.35
C ARG A 104 -3.37 -45.85 -9.83
N MET A 105 -2.48 -46.63 -10.45
CA MET A 105 -1.07 -46.66 -10.05
C MET A 105 -0.38 -45.31 -10.22
N LYS A 106 -0.68 -44.56 -11.30
CA LYS A 106 -0.14 -43.20 -11.48
C LYS A 106 -0.67 -42.24 -10.41
N TYR A 107 -1.97 -42.29 -10.13
CA TYR A 107 -2.58 -41.46 -9.10
C TYR A 107 -1.99 -41.75 -7.71
N THR A 108 -1.82 -43.03 -7.35
CA THR A 108 -1.18 -43.41 -6.09
C THR A 108 0.26 -42.92 -5.99
N LYS A 109 1.04 -42.99 -7.08
CA LYS A 109 2.41 -42.45 -7.11
C LYS A 109 2.43 -40.93 -6.91
N LEU A 110 1.58 -40.21 -7.64
CA LEU A 110 1.47 -38.76 -7.51
C LEU A 110 1.02 -38.35 -6.10
N GLN A 111 0.07 -39.09 -5.52
CA GLN A 111 -0.36 -38.86 -4.15
C GLN A 111 0.78 -39.06 -3.16
N HIS A 112 1.57 -40.12 -3.31
CA HIS A 112 2.74 -40.35 -2.47
C HIS A 112 3.80 -39.25 -2.60
N GLU A 113 4.09 -38.78 -3.82
CA GLU A 113 4.99 -37.66 -4.09
C GLU A 113 4.51 -36.37 -3.41
N LYS A 114 3.21 -36.09 -3.47
CA LYS A 114 2.62 -34.93 -2.79
C LYS A 114 2.60 -35.06 -1.27
N ASP A 115 2.36 -36.25 -0.75
CA ASP A 115 2.43 -36.51 0.69
C ASP A 115 3.88 -36.34 1.21
N GLU A 116 4.90 -36.72 0.41
CA GLU A 116 6.32 -36.49 0.72
C GLU A 116 6.69 -35.00 0.68
N GLU A 117 6.25 -34.25 -0.34
CA GLU A 117 6.41 -32.79 -0.40
C GLU A 117 5.81 -32.09 0.84
N VAL A 118 4.59 -32.50 1.23
CA VAL A 118 3.91 -31.96 2.42
C VAL A 118 4.68 -32.30 3.70
N ALA A 119 5.22 -33.52 3.82
CA ALA A 119 6.01 -33.92 4.97
C ALA A 119 7.28 -33.06 5.13
N VAL A 120 7.99 -32.77 4.03
CA VAL A 120 9.16 -31.87 4.03
C VAL A 120 8.79 -30.46 4.47
N LEU A 121 7.70 -29.90 3.92
CA LEU A 121 7.22 -28.57 4.29
C LEU A 121 6.82 -28.48 5.77
N LEU A 122 6.21 -29.53 6.32
CA LEU A 122 5.85 -29.58 7.75
C LEU A 122 7.08 -29.59 8.65
N GLU A 123 8.15 -30.28 8.25
CA GLU A 123 9.41 -30.27 8.98
C GLU A 123 10.07 -28.88 8.94
N ASP A 124 10.05 -28.21 7.79
CA ASP A 124 10.60 -26.85 7.66
C ASP A 124 9.80 -25.82 8.46
N ILE A 125 8.46 -25.92 8.48
CA ILE A 125 7.61 -25.11 9.37
C ILE A 125 7.98 -25.36 10.84
N SER A 126 8.23 -26.62 11.21
CA SER A 126 8.62 -26.98 12.58
C SER A 126 9.99 -26.43 12.97
N LYS A 127 10.95 -26.40 12.03
CA LYS A 127 12.25 -25.74 12.22
C LYS A 127 12.11 -24.24 12.41
N LEU A 128 11.36 -23.58 11.54
CA LEU A 128 11.11 -22.14 11.63
C LEU A 128 10.42 -21.77 12.94
N LYS A 129 9.45 -22.58 13.40
CA LYS A 129 8.80 -22.38 14.71
C LYS A 129 9.81 -22.45 15.86
N ARG A 130 10.72 -23.44 15.86
CA ARG A 130 11.80 -23.53 16.86
C ARG A 130 12.73 -22.33 16.82
N GLU A 131 13.13 -21.87 15.64
CA GLU A 131 13.95 -20.67 15.50
C GLU A 131 13.25 -19.42 16.02
N LEU A 132 11.96 -19.26 15.74
CA LEU A 132 11.16 -18.15 16.27
C LEU A 132 11.09 -18.17 17.79
N GLU A 133 10.95 -19.35 18.41
CA GLU A 133 10.94 -19.47 19.86
C GLU A 133 12.29 -19.07 20.48
N ILE A 134 13.40 -19.53 19.89
CA ILE A 134 14.75 -19.11 20.32
C ILE A 134 14.90 -17.59 20.20
N ARG A 135 14.42 -16.97 19.12
CA ARG A 135 14.44 -15.50 18.96
C ARG A 135 13.55 -14.79 19.96
N ARG A 136 12.43 -15.40 20.36
CA ARG A 136 11.53 -14.87 21.39
C ARG A 136 12.25 -14.82 22.73
N ASP A 137 12.89 -15.91 23.12
CA ASP A 137 13.68 -16.00 24.36
C ASP A 137 14.84 -14.99 24.36
N GLU A 138 15.51 -14.80 23.22
CA GLU A 138 16.54 -13.76 23.05
C GLU A 138 15.98 -12.35 23.32
N ILE A 139 14.80 -12.03 22.78
CA ILE A 139 14.13 -10.74 23.00
C ILE A 139 13.74 -10.57 24.46
N GLU A 140 13.20 -11.60 25.10
CA GLU A 140 12.83 -11.55 26.52
C GLU A 140 14.06 -11.29 27.39
N LYS A 141 15.18 -11.98 27.11
CA LYS A 141 16.46 -11.74 27.80
C LYS A 141 16.96 -10.31 27.61
N PHE A 142 16.88 -9.75 26.40
CA PHE A 142 17.26 -8.35 26.17
C PHE A 142 16.30 -7.38 26.87
N THR A 143 15.02 -7.71 26.96
CA THR A 143 14.01 -6.90 27.65
C THR A 143 14.31 -6.88 29.15
N GLN A 144 14.56 -8.03 29.77
CA GLN A 144 14.99 -8.12 31.18
C GLN A 144 16.32 -7.39 31.45
N GLN A 145 17.28 -7.42 30.50
CA GLN A 145 18.51 -6.64 30.61
C GLN A 145 18.29 -5.12 30.53
N LEU A 146 17.33 -4.68 29.71
CA LEU A 146 16.94 -3.27 29.67
C LEU A 146 16.21 -2.87 30.95
N GLU A 147 15.29 -3.70 31.44
CA GLU A 147 14.53 -3.48 32.68
C GLU A 147 15.45 -3.40 33.91
N SER A 148 16.45 -4.29 33.99
CA SER A 148 17.48 -4.23 35.05
C SER A 148 18.38 -3.00 34.93
N ARG A 149 18.73 -2.55 33.72
CA ARG A 149 19.45 -1.28 33.51
C ARG A 149 18.61 -0.07 33.90
N THR A 150 17.34 -0.02 33.50
CA THR A 150 16.41 1.04 33.90
C THR A 150 16.12 1.00 35.40
N SER A 151 16.14 -0.17 36.04
CA SER A 151 16.01 -0.28 37.49
C SER A 151 17.22 0.29 38.23
N ILE A 152 18.43 0.15 37.68
CA ILE A 152 19.64 0.77 38.25
C ILE A 152 19.61 2.30 38.08
N ASP A 153 19.11 2.80 36.95
CA ASP A 153 18.94 4.24 36.73
C ASP A 153 17.78 4.84 37.56
N ASN A 154 16.74 4.05 37.87
CA ASN A 154 15.59 4.46 38.70
C ASN A 154 15.87 4.50 40.20
N ILE A 155 16.94 3.87 40.71
CA ILE A 155 17.32 4.00 42.13
C ILE A 155 17.91 5.39 42.45
N SER A 156 18.31 6.17 41.43
CA SER A 156 18.75 7.56 41.61
C SER A 156 17.61 8.60 41.57
N SER A 157 16.37 8.18 41.27
CA SER A 157 15.18 9.04 41.26
C SER A 157 14.16 8.52 42.26
N ILE A 158 14.37 8.96 43.49
CA ILE A 158 13.51 8.91 44.67
C ILE A 158 12.01 8.76 44.36
N ALA A 159 11.43 7.81 45.09
CA ALA A 159 10.04 7.66 45.47
C ALA A 159 9.23 8.95 45.42
N GLU A 160 8.11 8.91 44.69
CA GLU A 160 6.89 9.57 45.12
C GLU A 160 5.72 9.01 44.28
N GLU A 161 4.82 8.29 44.96
CA GLU A 161 3.51 7.94 44.45
C GLU A 161 2.70 9.24 44.32
N VAL A 162 2.68 9.84 43.13
CA VAL A 162 1.86 11.04 42.86
C VAL A 162 0.90 10.77 41.72
N ASP A 163 -0.36 10.76 42.12
CA ASP A 163 -1.60 11.11 41.42
C ASP A 163 -1.52 11.36 39.89
N ASP A 164 -2.37 10.63 39.17
CA ASP A 164 -2.41 10.52 37.70
C ASP A 164 -2.70 11.87 36.98
N ASP A 165 -3.25 12.86 37.70
CA ASP A 165 -3.54 14.21 37.18
C ASP A 165 -2.30 15.09 36.94
N THR A 166 -1.13 14.75 37.51
CA THR A 166 0.11 15.53 37.35
C THR A 166 0.86 15.24 36.04
N LYS A 167 0.56 14.12 35.36
CA LYS A 167 1.25 13.75 34.12
C LYS A 167 0.93 14.70 32.96
N ASP A 168 -0.27 15.27 32.92
CA ASP A 168 -0.80 16.04 31.79
C ASP A 168 -0.61 17.57 31.91
N TYR A 169 0.09 18.01 32.96
CA TYR A 169 0.43 19.42 33.16
C TYR A 169 1.92 19.66 32.86
N ILE A 170 2.21 20.60 31.96
CA ILE A 170 3.56 21.17 31.82
C ILE A 170 3.43 22.63 31.46
N GLU A 171 4.17 23.47 32.17
CA GLU A 171 4.25 24.89 31.88
C GLU A 171 5.70 25.35 31.90
N SER A 172 6.03 26.24 30.96
CA SER A 172 7.31 26.91 30.98
C SER A 172 7.35 28.12 30.06
N TRP A 173 8.30 29.01 30.32
CA TRP A 173 8.59 30.12 29.44
C TRP A 173 9.32 29.64 28.19
N VAL A 174 8.69 29.78 27.05
CA VAL A 174 9.23 29.43 25.73
C VAL A 174 9.37 30.66 24.85
N GLN A 175 10.01 30.49 23.71
CA GLN A 175 10.16 31.51 22.69
C GLN A 175 9.59 31.03 21.37
N THR A 176 8.73 31.81 20.73
CA THR A 176 8.16 31.50 19.42
C THR A 176 8.51 32.60 18.41
N PRO A 177 8.55 32.32 17.10
CA PRO A 177 8.82 33.35 16.10
C PRO A 177 7.75 34.45 16.10
N LYS A 178 8.17 35.73 15.96
CA LYS A 178 7.19 36.82 15.76
C LYS A 178 6.52 36.75 14.39
N LYS A 179 7.27 36.32 13.37
CA LYS A 179 6.85 36.09 11.97
C LYS A 179 7.72 34.97 11.37
N SER A 180 7.37 34.52 10.16
CA SER A 180 8.11 33.46 9.45
C SER A 180 9.61 33.75 9.30
N ASN A 181 10.00 34.99 9.01
CA ASN A 181 11.41 35.39 8.95
C ASN A 181 11.97 35.69 10.35
N ILE A 182 12.51 34.66 11.00
CA ILE A 182 13.07 34.76 12.35
C ILE A 182 14.27 35.72 12.41
N GLN A 183 15.10 35.79 11.36
CA GLN A 183 16.26 36.68 11.34
C GLN A 183 15.86 38.16 11.44
N LYS A 184 14.80 38.55 10.73
CA LYS A 184 14.34 39.95 10.69
C LYS A 184 13.52 40.35 11.91
N TYR A 185 12.67 39.45 12.40
CA TYR A 185 11.67 39.78 13.43
C TYR A 185 12.01 39.23 14.82
N GLY A 186 12.91 38.24 14.89
CA GLY A 186 13.35 37.60 16.11
C GLY A 186 12.29 36.73 16.78
N TRP A 187 12.62 36.33 18.00
CA TRP A 187 11.79 35.52 18.88
C TRP A 187 10.96 36.40 19.82
N LYS A 188 9.77 35.94 20.20
CA LYS A 188 8.95 36.51 21.29
C LYS A 188 8.86 35.50 22.42
N LYS A 189 9.04 35.98 23.66
CA LYS A 189 8.87 35.16 24.86
C LYS A 189 7.38 35.01 25.17
N GLN A 190 6.94 33.79 25.42
CA GLN A 190 5.56 33.43 25.74
C GLN A 190 5.55 32.35 26.83
N LEU A 191 4.51 32.34 27.67
CA LEU A 191 4.30 31.27 28.62
C LEU A 191 3.50 30.16 27.94
N ALA A 192 4.12 29.00 27.75
CA ALA A 192 3.46 27.81 27.25
C ALA A 192 2.88 27.00 28.39
N VAL A 193 1.61 26.65 28.29
CA VAL A 193 0.90 25.82 29.28
C VAL A 193 0.16 24.71 28.53
N MET A 194 0.52 23.47 28.81
CA MET A 194 -0.24 22.30 28.42
C MET A 194 -1.20 21.96 29.55
N LYS A 195 -2.50 21.98 29.28
CA LYS A 195 -3.54 21.65 30.26
C LYS A 195 -4.56 20.71 29.63
N LYS A 196 -4.72 19.53 30.23
CA LYS A 196 -5.63 18.46 29.77
C LYS A 196 -5.32 18.08 28.31
N ASN A 197 -6.08 18.65 27.36
CA ASN A 197 -5.99 18.37 25.93
C ASN A 197 -5.77 19.62 25.08
N ARG A 198 -5.20 20.68 25.67
CA ARG A 198 -4.90 21.93 24.98
C ARG A 198 -3.49 22.42 25.27
N LEU A 199 -2.85 22.94 24.24
CA LEU A 199 -1.62 23.73 24.33
C LEU A 199 -1.96 25.21 24.19
N LEU A 200 -1.64 25.98 25.22
CA LEU A 200 -1.96 27.40 25.33
C LEU A 200 -0.66 28.22 25.38
N LEU A 201 -0.58 29.31 24.62
CA LEU A 201 0.53 30.25 24.65
C LEU A 201 0.04 31.63 25.07
N TYR A 202 0.52 32.13 26.21
CA TYR A 202 0.20 33.46 26.73
C TYR A 202 1.36 34.43 26.44
N ASN A 203 1.06 35.70 26.16
CA ASN A 203 2.11 36.71 26.01
C ASN A 203 2.61 37.19 27.39
N SER A 204 1.73 37.21 28.39
CA SER A 204 2.04 37.55 29.78
C SER A 204 1.31 36.62 30.77
N GLU A 205 1.85 36.45 31.97
CA GLU A 205 1.18 35.74 33.09
C GLU A 205 -0.15 36.40 33.51
N LYS A 206 -0.30 37.70 33.24
CA LYS A 206 -1.51 38.47 33.60
C LYS A 206 -2.62 38.37 32.54
N ASP A 207 -2.34 37.78 31.38
CA ASP A 207 -3.32 37.65 30.31
C ASP A 207 -4.36 36.58 30.65
N GLN A 208 -5.64 36.95 30.72
CA GLN A 208 -6.72 35.97 30.92
C GLN A 208 -6.98 35.09 29.69
N GLN A 209 -6.55 35.53 28.50
CA GLN A 209 -6.77 34.83 27.24
C GLN A 209 -5.44 34.47 26.56
N PRO A 210 -5.29 33.23 26.07
CA PRO A 210 -4.09 32.81 25.36
C PRO A 210 -4.02 33.48 23.98
N ALA A 211 -2.83 33.90 23.58
CA ALA A 211 -2.56 34.41 22.25
C ALA A 211 -2.65 33.32 21.17
N VAL A 212 -2.37 32.07 21.54
CA VAL A 212 -2.54 30.89 20.70
C VAL A 212 -3.12 29.76 21.55
N SER A 213 -4.18 29.12 21.05
CA SER A 213 -4.77 27.92 21.63
C SER A 213 -4.82 26.84 20.57
N ILE A 214 -4.24 25.67 20.87
CA ILE A 214 -4.19 24.51 19.97
C ILE A 214 -4.77 23.31 20.73
N ASP A 215 -5.74 22.63 20.13
CA ASP A 215 -6.24 21.36 20.66
C ASP A 215 -5.21 20.25 20.36
N ILE A 216 -4.88 19.44 21.37
CA ILE A 216 -3.83 18.41 21.23
C ILE A 216 -4.27 17.29 20.26
N ASP A 217 -5.58 17.01 20.16
CA ASP A 217 -6.14 16.08 19.17
C ASP A 217 -5.91 16.52 17.71
N LYS A 218 -5.60 17.81 17.50
CA LYS A 218 -5.34 18.38 16.17
C LYS A 218 -3.86 18.47 15.85
N LEU A 219 -3.00 17.91 16.70
CA LEU A 219 -1.59 17.79 16.40
C LEU A 219 -1.37 16.63 15.42
N TYR A 220 -0.68 16.91 14.32
CA TYR A 220 -0.23 15.87 13.40
C TYR A 220 1.12 15.30 13.83
N HIS A 221 2.04 16.18 14.24
CA HIS A 221 3.40 15.76 14.59
C HIS A 221 4.09 16.78 15.49
N VAL A 222 4.91 16.27 16.40
CA VAL A 222 5.81 17.08 17.25
C VAL A 222 7.19 16.48 17.17
N ARG A 223 8.19 17.28 16.77
CA ARG A 223 9.57 16.80 16.59
C ARG A 223 10.62 17.81 16.94
N ALA A 224 11.80 17.29 17.28
CA ALA A 224 13.01 18.08 17.31
C ALA A 224 13.32 18.62 15.91
N VAL A 225 13.86 19.83 15.90
CA VAL A 225 14.17 20.59 14.70
C VAL A 225 15.62 20.35 14.29
N ASN A 226 15.88 20.32 12.99
CA ASN A 226 17.22 20.21 12.42
C ASN A 226 17.65 21.52 11.74
N GLN A 227 18.89 21.57 11.24
CA GLN A 227 19.43 22.75 10.56
C GLN A 227 18.67 23.14 9.28
N GLY A 228 18.02 22.19 8.61
CA GLY A 228 17.24 22.45 7.40
C GLY A 228 15.90 23.14 7.66
N ASP A 229 15.34 22.94 8.85
CA ASP A 229 14.06 23.54 9.25
C ASP A 229 14.20 25.03 9.64
N VAL A 230 15.38 25.41 10.17
CA VAL A 230 15.65 26.79 10.61
C VAL A 230 16.93 27.28 9.96
N LEU A 231 16.76 27.96 8.83
CA LEU A 231 17.85 28.55 8.09
C LEU A 231 18.39 29.78 8.85
N HIS A 232 19.71 29.89 8.96
CA HIS A 232 20.43 31.03 9.56
C HIS A 232 20.25 31.19 11.08
N VAL A 233 19.86 30.12 11.78
CA VAL A 233 19.88 30.08 13.24
C VAL A 233 21.15 29.38 13.73
N ASP A 234 21.73 29.89 14.82
CA ASP A 234 22.97 29.37 15.39
C ASP A 234 22.84 27.90 15.79
N PRO A 235 23.80 27.03 15.42
CA PRO A 235 23.73 25.59 15.72
C PRO A 235 23.64 25.26 17.22
N SER A 236 24.08 26.17 18.09
CA SER A 236 24.02 26.01 19.55
C SER A 236 22.61 26.07 20.12
N ILE A 237 21.68 26.77 19.44
CA ILE A 237 20.30 26.92 19.93
C ILE A 237 19.34 25.93 19.29
N ILE A 238 19.68 25.34 18.13
CA ILE A 238 18.86 24.34 17.43
C ILE A 238 18.42 23.17 18.33
N PRO A 239 19.27 22.59 19.19
CA PRO A 239 18.86 21.51 20.11
C PRO A 239 17.77 21.92 21.10
N LYS A 240 17.54 23.23 21.27
CA LYS A 240 16.50 23.79 22.14
C LYS A 240 15.19 24.07 21.40
N ILE A 241 15.16 23.88 20.08
CA ILE A 241 14.00 24.17 19.23
C ILE A 241 13.26 22.87 18.89
N PHE A 242 11.94 22.93 18.87
CA PHE A 242 11.08 21.89 18.36
C PHE A 242 9.95 22.47 17.51
N GLN A 243 9.39 21.64 16.64
CA GLN A 243 8.35 21.98 15.68
C GLN A 243 7.06 21.25 16.05
N ILE A 244 5.95 21.97 16.00
CA ILE A 244 4.60 21.45 16.15
C ILE A 244 3.86 21.68 14.82
N ILE A 245 3.34 20.60 14.24
CA ILE A 245 2.51 20.63 13.03
C ILE A 245 1.08 20.29 13.45
N TYR A 246 0.12 21.18 13.16
CA TYR A 246 -1.25 21.06 13.68
C TYR A 246 -2.30 21.60 12.70
N ASP A 247 -3.54 21.15 12.83
CA ASP A 247 -4.68 21.66 12.06
C ASP A 247 -5.15 23.03 12.60
N SER A 248 -5.26 24.00 11.71
CA SER A 248 -5.75 25.34 12.02
C SER A 248 -7.28 25.48 12.03
N GLN A 249 -8.02 24.46 11.59
CA GLN A 249 -9.47 24.41 11.66
C GLN A 249 -9.94 24.38 13.12
N GLY A 250 -10.28 25.56 13.65
CA GLY A 250 -10.82 25.74 15.01
C GLY A 250 -9.93 26.51 15.98
N ASN A 251 -8.79 27.04 15.54
CA ASN A 251 -8.03 27.97 16.39
C ASN A 251 -8.71 29.33 16.35
N SER A 252 -9.43 29.68 17.43
CA SER A 252 -9.91 31.05 17.65
C SER A 252 -8.69 31.95 17.92
N ILE A 253 -8.03 32.42 16.87
CA ILE A 253 -7.12 33.55 16.98
C ILE A 253 -8.02 34.79 17.14
N PRO A 254 -7.98 35.52 18.26
CA PRO A 254 -8.66 36.79 18.35
C PRO A 254 -7.97 37.79 17.42
N ASN A 255 -8.51 37.87 16.21
CA ASN A 255 -8.60 39.04 15.34
C ASN A 255 -7.40 40.01 15.32
N VAL A 256 -6.26 39.62 14.75
CA VAL A 256 -5.39 40.57 14.01
C VAL A 256 -4.39 39.84 13.11
N LEU A 257 -4.36 40.24 11.83
CA LEU A 257 -3.28 40.02 10.85
C LEU A 257 -3.17 38.62 10.20
N SER A 258 -4.22 38.20 9.49
CA SER A 258 -4.05 37.28 8.35
C SER A 258 -3.66 38.07 7.11
N SER A 259 -2.40 38.48 7.02
CA SER A 259 -1.83 39.08 5.80
C SER A 259 -0.42 38.56 5.58
N SER A 260 -0.27 37.61 4.65
CA SER A 260 0.75 37.60 3.59
C SER A 260 0.97 36.20 3.04
N VAL A 261 0.28 35.85 1.95
CA VAL A 261 0.86 34.97 0.93
C VAL A 261 0.67 35.67 -0.41
N ILE A 262 1.81 36.06 -0.97
CA ILE A 262 1.94 36.74 -2.26
C ILE A 262 1.43 35.78 -3.33
N HIS A 263 0.29 36.09 -3.94
CA HIS A 263 -0.07 35.53 -5.23
C HIS A 263 0.48 36.44 -6.31
N SER A 264 1.40 35.88 -7.10
CA SER A 264 1.76 36.39 -8.42
C SER A 264 0.48 36.45 -9.26
N GLN A 265 -0.06 37.65 -9.37
CA GLN A 265 -1.24 37.96 -10.15
C GLN A 265 -0.83 38.10 -11.62
N GLU A 266 -1.14 37.08 -12.43
CA GLU A 266 -1.68 37.34 -13.76
C GLU A 266 -3.20 37.24 -13.62
N GLN A 267 -3.82 38.40 -13.35
CA GLN A 267 -5.26 38.57 -13.31
C GLN A 267 -5.80 38.59 -14.73
N ASP A 268 -6.32 37.46 -15.21
CA ASP A 268 -7.38 37.50 -16.20
C ASP A 268 -8.73 37.57 -15.49
N ARG A 269 -9.47 38.61 -15.87
CA ARG A 269 -10.71 39.07 -15.26
C ARG A 269 -11.83 38.05 -15.45
N HIS A 270 -12.14 37.26 -14.41
CA HIS A 270 -13.43 36.58 -14.30
C HIS A 270 -14.07 36.88 -12.94
N ASN A 271 -14.97 37.85 -12.96
CA ASN A 271 -15.91 38.19 -11.90
C ASN A 271 -17.02 37.12 -11.86
N GLY A 272 -16.67 35.90 -11.45
CA GLY A 272 -17.56 34.74 -11.42
C GLY A 272 -17.83 34.27 -10.00
N GLU A 273 -19.06 33.83 -9.76
CA GLU A 273 -19.54 33.20 -8.53
C GLU A 273 -18.57 32.11 -8.04
N SER A 274 -18.09 32.25 -6.81
CA SER A 274 -17.15 31.30 -6.18
C SER A 274 -17.94 30.19 -5.52
N ILE A 275 -17.66 28.94 -5.90
CA ILE A 275 -18.36 27.75 -5.42
C ILE A 275 -17.45 26.98 -4.46
N GLU A 276 -17.87 26.82 -3.21
CA GLU A 276 -17.15 26.01 -2.23
C GLU A 276 -17.69 24.58 -2.21
N TYR A 277 -16.82 23.59 -2.45
CA TYR A 277 -17.22 22.18 -2.47
C TYR A 277 -16.08 21.26 -2.04
N LYS A 278 -16.28 20.47 -0.97
CA LYS A 278 -15.30 19.47 -0.46
C LYS A 278 -13.86 20.01 -0.38
N GLY A 279 -13.71 21.24 0.12
CA GLY A 279 -12.43 21.93 0.30
C GLY A 279 -11.87 22.64 -0.95
N HIS A 280 -12.52 22.51 -2.11
CA HIS A 280 -12.24 23.32 -3.29
C HIS A 280 -12.91 24.69 -3.19
N ASN A 281 -12.27 25.67 -3.82
CA ASN A 281 -12.88 26.95 -4.16
C ASN A 281 -12.87 27.05 -5.69
N PHE A 282 -14.00 26.71 -6.30
CA PHE A 282 -14.18 26.67 -7.74
C PHE A 282 -14.60 28.03 -8.28
N VAL A 283 -14.07 28.35 -9.45
CA VAL A 283 -14.56 29.44 -10.30
C VAL A 283 -15.02 28.86 -11.63
N VAL A 284 -16.09 29.41 -12.18
CA VAL A 284 -16.59 29.00 -13.51
C VAL A 284 -15.67 29.58 -14.58
N VAL A 285 -15.13 28.72 -15.45
CA VAL A 285 -14.19 29.06 -16.53
C VAL A 285 -14.59 28.31 -17.80
N THR A 286 -14.31 28.88 -18.96
CA THR A 286 -14.48 28.23 -20.27
C THR A 286 -13.13 28.09 -20.97
N TYR A 287 -12.79 26.89 -21.46
CA TYR A 287 -11.50 26.65 -22.14
C TYR A 287 -11.66 26.60 -23.66
N ARG A 288 -10.90 27.43 -24.38
CA ARG A 288 -10.77 27.35 -25.85
C ARG A 288 -9.57 26.53 -26.32
N MET A 289 -8.69 26.16 -25.41
CA MET A 289 -7.45 25.42 -25.65
C MET A 289 -7.52 24.03 -25.02
N ARG A 290 -6.75 23.07 -25.55
CA ARG A 290 -6.83 21.65 -25.20
C ARG A 290 -6.73 21.44 -23.70
N THR A 291 -7.85 21.06 -23.09
CA THR A 291 -8.02 20.89 -21.65
C THR A 291 -8.89 19.68 -21.40
N GLU A 292 -8.57 18.86 -20.40
CA GLU A 292 -9.30 17.64 -20.07
C GLU A 292 -9.94 17.77 -18.69
N CYS A 293 -11.10 17.14 -18.51
CA CYS A 293 -11.79 17.08 -17.22
C CYS A 293 -11.21 15.96 -16.35
N GLU A 294 -10.90 16.23 -15.09
CA GLU A 294 -10.33 15.23 -14.17
C GLU A 294 -11.35 14.26 -13.55
N VAL A 295 -12.64 14.43 -13.84
CA VAL A 295 -13.73 13.52 -13.38
C VAL A 295 -14.00 12.44 -14.43
N CYS A 296 -14.28 12.86 -15.67
CA CYS A 296 -14.61 11.95 -16.76
C CYS A 296 -13.47 11.70 -17.76
N ASN A 297 -12.34 12.40 -17.65
CA ASN A 297 -11.22 12.38 -18.60
C ASN A 297 -11.59 12.76 -20.05
N HIS A 298 -12.76 13.36 -20.26
CA HIS A 298 -13.16 13.89 -21.57
C HIS A 298 -12.66 15.33 -21.79
N PRO A 299 -12.48 15.74 -23.06
CA PRO A 299 -12.19 17.13 -23.41
C PRO A 299 -13.19 18.11 -22.79
N CYS A 300 -12.67 19.10 -22.07
CA CYS A 300 -13.45 20.18 -21.46
C CYS A 300 -13.17 21.53 -22.16
N TYR A 301 -12.88 21.47 -23.45
CA TYR A 301 -12.62 22.64 -24.29
C TYR A 301 -13.39 22.57 -25.61
N ASN A 302 -13.68 23.72 -26.20
CA ASN A 302 -14.15 23.85 -27.58
C ASN A 302 -13.76 25.23 -28.12
N LEU A 303 -13.36 25.29 -29.39
CA LEU A 303 -12.87 26.53 -30.01
C LEU A 303 -14.00 27.54 -30.27
N ILE A 304 -15.20 27.05 -30.61
CA ILE A 304 -16.34 27.88 -31.03
C ILE A 304 -17.27 28.13 -29.84
N SER A 305 -17.64 27.05 -29.13
CA SER A 305 -18.58 27.11 -28.01
C SER A 305 -18.02 26.31 -26.82
N PRO A 306 -17.05 26.86 -26.08
CA PRO A 306 -16.42 26.17 -24.96
C PRO A 306 -17.44 25.84 -23.86
N PRO A 307 -17.46 24.59 -23.34
CA PRO A 307 -18.35 24.23 -22.25
C PRO A 307 -17.98 24.96 -20.95
N GLN A 308 -18.97 25.20 -20.08
CA GLN A 308 -18.70 25.72 -18.74
C GLN A 308 -18.01 24.66 -17.89
N CYS A 309 -16.87 25.04 -17.34
CA CYS A 309 -16.05 24.21 -16.47
C CYS A 309 -15.87 24.90 -15.13
N LEU A 310 -15.55 24.12 -14.10
CA LEU A 310 -15.10 24.59 -12.81
C LEU A 310 -13.60 24.39 -12.72
N GLN A 311 -12.89 25.44 -12.33
CA GLN A 311 -11.47 25.38 -12.00
C GLN A 311 -11.26 25.74 -10.54
N CYS A 312 -10.62 24.85 -9.78
CA CYS A 312 -10.27 25.18 -8.41
C CYS A 312 -9.15 26.21 -8.39
N THR A 313 -9.35 27.33 -7.69
CA THR A 313 -8.32 28.38 -7.53
C THR A 313 -7.13 27.89 -6.72
N ARG A 314 -7.35 26.90 -5.84
CA ARG A 314 -6.34 26.31 -4.94
C ARG A 314 -5.49 25.25 -5.63
N CYS A 315 -6.09 24.12 -6.01
CA CYS A 315 -5.35 22.97 -6.57
C CYS A 315 -5.34 22.90 -8.10
N ARG A 316 -6.00 23.85 -8.79
CA ARG A 316 -6.09 23.94 -10.26
C ARG A 316 -6.75 22.74 -10.95
N VAL A 317 -7.44 21.86 -10.20
CA VAL A 317 -8.27 20.79 -10.78
C VAL A 317 -9.35 21.39 -11.65
N ARG A 318 -9.68 20.72 -12.76
CA ARG A 318 -10.66 21.17 -13.73
C ARG A 318 -11.70 20.09 -13.98
N CYS A 319 -12.98 20.46 -13.95
CA CYS A 319 -14.07 19.58 -14.31
C CYS A 319 -15.18 20.33 -15.04
N HIS A 320 -16.04 19.64 -15.80
CA HIS A 320 -17.23 20.27 -16.34
C HIS A 320 -18.16 20.71 -15.20
N LYS A 321 -18.83 21.86 -15.36
CA LYS A 321 -19.80 22.36 -14.36
C LYS A 321 -20.93 21.35 -14.11
N GLN A 322 -21.31 20.62 -15.15
CA GLN A 322 -22.30 19.55 -15.09
C GLN A 322 -22.00 18.51 -14.00
N HIS A 323 -20.73 18.13 -13.77
CA HIS A 323 -20.40 17.17 -12.70
C HIS A 323 -20.77 17.67 -11.30
N TYR A 324 -20.72 18.99 -11.08
CA TYR A 324 -21.16 19.59 -9.83
C TYR A 324 -22.69 19.70 -9.77
N ASP A 325 -23.31 20.16 -10.86
CA ASP A 325 -24.78 20.36 -10.95
C ASP A 325 -25.53 19.01 -10.81
N ASP A 326 -25.00 17.93 -11.38
CA ASP A 326 -25.54 16.57 -11.33
C ASP A 326 -25.19 15.82 -10.01
N GLY A 327 -24.41 16.45 -9.13
CA GLY A 327 -24.00 15.89 -7.84
C GLY A 327 -23.04 14.70 -7.93
N GLU A 328 -22.30 14.59 -9.05
CA GLU A 328 -21.34 13.52 -9.25
C GLU A 328 -20.13 13.61 -8.31
N PHE A 329 -19.42 12.50 -8.18
CA PHE A 329 -18.30 12.41 -7.25
C PHE A 329 -17.06 13.17 -7.76
N ILE A 330 -16.88 14.40 -7.26
CA ILE A 330 -15.64 15.16 -7.42
C ILE A 330 -14.73 14.89 -6.21
N GLN A 331 -13.48 14.51 -6.49
CA GLN A 331 -12.46 14.24 -5.47
C GLN A 331 -12.24 15.46 -4.57
N PRO A 332 -12.08 15.30 -3.25
CA PRO A 332 -11.71 16.40 -2.35
C PRO A 332 -10.43 17.12 -2.76
N CYS A 333 -10.30 18.38 -2.35
CA CYS A 333 -9.16 19.21 -2.74
C CYS A 333 -7.86 18.72 -2.09
N ARG A 334 -6.89 18.33 -2.91
CA ARG A 334 -5.54 17.91 -2.46
C ARG A 334 -4.78 19.00 -1.69
N VAL A 335 -5.15 20.26 -1.89
CA VAL A 335 -4.51 21.45 -1.28
C VAL A 335 -5.31 21.95 -0.08
N TYR A 336 -6.50 21.40 0.19
CA TYR A 336 -7.28 21.76 1.37
C TYR A 336 -6.51 21.41 2.65
N ASP A 337 -5.98 20.19 2.73
CA ASP A 337 -5.23 19.73 3.90
C ASP A 337 -3.93 20.54 4.11
N THR A 338 -3.27 21.00 3.04
CA THR A 338 -2.04 21.81 3.18
C THR A 338 -2.30 23.26 3.57
N LEU A 339 -3.49 23.81 3.30
CA LEU A 339 -3.88 25.15 3.75
C LEU A 339 -4.38 25.17 5.19
N THR A 340 -4.88 24.04 5.70
CA THR A 340 -5.32 23.91 7.09
C THR A 340 -4.17 23.58 8.03
N VAL A 341 -3.14 22.87 7.56
CA VAL A 341 -1.96 22.54 8.38
C VAL A 341 -1.10 23.78 8.62
N LYS A 342 -0.90 24.12 9.90
CA LYS A 342 0.03 25.16 10.35
C LYS A 342 1.23 24.55 11.07
N GLU A 343 2.32 25.31 11.02
CA GLU A 343 3.55 25.03 11.73
C GLU A 343 3.76 26.07 12.85
N LEU A 344 4.24 25.60 14.00
CA LEU A 344 4.72 26.44 15.08
C LEU A 344 6.09 25.94 15.55
N LEU A 345 7.10 26.82 15.47
CA LEU A 345 8.40 26.62 16.09
C LEU A 345 8.37 27.13 17.54
N VAL A 346 8.93 26.34 18.44
CA VAL A 346 9.02 26.65 19.87
C VAL A 346 10.46 26.42 20.33
N MET A 347 11.05 27.43 20.94
CA MET A 347 12.41 27.38 21.51
C MET A 347 12.33 27.40 23.03
N CYS A 348 12.93 26.39 23.67
CA CYS A 348 13.02 26.24 25.12
C CYS A 348 14.28 26.90 25.70
N SER A 349 14.36 26.96 27.03
CA SER A 349 15.57 27.45 27.71
C SER A 349 16.74 26.45 27.62
N SER A 350 16.43 25.16 27.55
CA SER A 350 17.40 24.05 27.50
C SER A 350 16.97 22.90 26.58
N GLU A 351 17.93 22.07 26.17
CA GLU A 351 17.67 20.84 25.41
C GLU A 351 16.87 19.81 26.25
N LYS A 352 17.11 19.77 27.57
CA LYS A 352 16.36 18.88 28.48
C LYS A 352 14.87 19.23 28.48
N GLU A 353 14.56 20.51 28.56
CA GLU A 353 13.20 21.03 28.53
C GLU A 353 12.54 20.78 27.16
N GLN A 354 13.28 20.97 26.07
CA GLN A 354 12.82 20.65 24.72
C GLN A 354 12.41 19.16 24.61
N LYS A 355 13.23 18.23 25.12
CA LYS A 355 12.91 16.79 25.13
C LYS A 355 11.69 16.48 25.99
N GLN A 356 11.53 17.15 27.13
CA GLN A 356 10.35 17.00 27.98
C GLN A 356 9.07 17.42 27.26
N TRP A 357 9.08 18.58 26.59
CA TRP A 357 7.94 19.05 25.79
C TRP A 357 7.60 18.11 24.64
N ILE A 358 8.60 17.67 23.86
CA ILE A 358 8.37 16.70 22.77
C ILE A 358 7.79 15.41 23.33
N THR A 359 8.34 14.88 24.42
CA THR A 359 7.88 13.62 25.01
C THR A 359 6.43 13.73 25.49
N LYS A 360 6.07 14.80 26.20
CA LYS A 360 4.70 15.00 26.68
C LYS A 360 3.68 15.25 25.56
N LEU A 361 4.03 16.04 24.55
CA LEU A 361 3.10 16.32 23.45
C LEU A 361 2.96 15.10 22.51
N SER A 362 4.06 14.42 22.20
CA SER A 362 4.06 13.28 21.25
C SER A 362 3.31 12.05 21.76
N THR A 363 3.22 11.83 23.08
CA THR A 363 2.40 10.75 23.64
C THR A 363 0.91 10.96 23.46
N LYS A 364 0.49 12.22 23.27
CA LYS A 364 -0.92 12.62 23.12
C LYS A 364 -1.33 12.88 21.67
N VAL A 365 -0.38 12.93 20.73
CA VAL A 365 -0.69 13.01 19.29
C VAL A 365 -1.51 11.78 18.88
N PRO A 366 -2.72 11.95 18.31
CA PRO A 366 -3.51 10.83 17.82
C PRO A 366 -2.72 10.06 16.77
N ARG A 367 -2.29 8.85 17.12
CA ARG A 367 -1.74 7.95 16.13
C ARG A 367 -2.90 7.53 15.22
N PRO A 368 -2.77 7.65 13.88
CA PRO A 368 -3.75 7.01 13.00
C PRO A 368 -3.86 5.54 13.43
N PRO A 369 -5.08 4.97 13.48
CA PRO A 369 -5.25 3.58 13.86
C PRO A 369 -4.33 2.77 12.97
N LEU A 370 -3.35 2.12 13.60
CA LEU A 370 -2.46 1.21 12.90
C LEU A 370 -3.37 0.15 12.29
N SER A 371 -3.58 0.21 10.97
CA SER A 371 -3.93 -0.97 10.20
C SER A 371 -3.00 -2.08 10.68
N GLN A 372 -3.55 -3.23 11.06
CA GLN A 372 -2.89 -4.32 11.78
C GLN A 372 -1.77 -5.03 10.97
N THR A 373 -0.86 -4.28 10.39
CA THR A 373 0.24 -4.76 9.56
C THR A 373 1.47 -3.92 9.86
N ASP A 374 1.96 -3.92 11.10
CA ASP A 374 3.36 -3.54 11.40
C ASP A 374 3.76 -3.88 12.85
N SER A 375 3.49 -5.12 13.27
CA SER A 375 4.35 -5.76 14.27
C SER A 375 5.49 -6.41 13.50
N LEU A 376 6.54 -5.66 13.15
CA LEU A 376 7.90 -6.17 12.79
C LEU A 376 8.81 -5.02 12.29
N ARG A 377 9.12 -4.02 13.12
CA ARG A 377 10.29 -3.16 12.84
C ARG A 377 10.95 -2.50 14.06
N LYS A 378 11.57 -3.34 14.88
CA LYS A 378 12.69 -3.05 15.80
C LYS A 378 13.49 -4.36 15.87
N THR A 379 14.80 -4.50 15.68
CA THR A 379 15.98 -3.64 15.59
C THR A 379 17.02 -4.43 14.75
N LYS A 380 18.09 -3.80 14.23
CA LYS A 380 19.45 -4.39 14.12
C LYS A 380 20.49 -3.42 13.54
N LYS A 381 21.33 -2.89 14.43
CA LYS A 381 22.79 -2.73 14.30
C LYS A 381 23.32 -3.23 15.65
N SER A 382 24.44 -3.91 15.85
CA SER A 382 25.57 -4.40 15.05
C SER A 382 26.43 -5.20 16.05
N SER A 383 27.11 -6.28 15.65
CA SER A 383 28.45 -6.59 16.17
C SER A 383 29.14 -7.72 15.39
N LYS A 384 30.32 -7.40 14.85
CA LYS A 384 31.34 -8.32 14.33
C LYS A 384 32.14 -8.92 15.51
N SER A 385 32.67 -10.15 15.36
CA SER A 385 34.11 -10.46 15.57
C SER A 385 34.45 -11.96 15.39
N LEU A 386 35.50 -12.18 14.58
CA LEU A 386 36.53 -13.23 14.47
C LEU A 386 36.42 -14.57 15.24
N HIS A 387 36.77 -15.68 14.57
CA HIS A 387 37.98 -16.49 14.88
C HIS A 387 38.42 -17.38 13.68
N LYS A 388 39.74 -17.60 13.61
CA LYS A 388 40.58 -18.29 12.59
C LYS A 388 40.28 -19.81 12.49
N SER A 389 40.50 -20.47 11.34
CA SER A 389 41.74 -21.22 10.97
C SER A 389 41.62 -21.63 9.49
N ALA A 390 42.49 -21.26 8.54
CA ALA A 390 43.88 -21.68 8.28
C ALA A 390 44.03 -23.13 7.77
N THR A 391 44.06 -23.32 6.43
CA THR A 391 45.06 -24.14 5.72
C THR A 391 45.22 -23.66 4.26
N LEU A 392 46.43 -23.22 3.91
CA LEU A 392 46.99 -22.99 2.56
C LEU A 392 47.56 -24.32 2.01
N PRO A 393 48.16 -24.42 0.79
CA PRO A 393 48.20 -23.52 -0.38
C PRO A 393 47.81 -24.30 -1.68
N THR A 394 47.71 -23.69 -2.86
CA THR A 394 48.82 -23.63 -3.85
C THR A 394 48.54 -22.57 -4.91
N LYS A 395 49.59 -21.81 -5.20
CA LYS A 395 49.78 -20.73 -6.19
C LYS A 395 49.29 -21.18 -7.59
N ILE A 396 48.81 -20.30 -8.48
CA ILE A 396 49.66 -19.46 -9.35
C ILE A 396 48.80 -18.36 -10.03
N SER A 397 49.12 -17.10 -9.72
CA SER A 397 49.21 -15.91 -10.59
C SER A 397 49.13 -16.15 -12.11
N LYS A 398 48.60 -15.30 -13.01
CA LYS A 398 48.40 -13.85 -13.03
C LYS A 398 47.76 -13.50 -14.39
N THR A 399 47.08 -12.36 -14.41
CA THR A 399 47.00 -11.37 -15.51
C THR A 399 46.25 -11.70 -16.81
N TYR A 400 45.07 -11.07 -16.93
CA TYR A 400 44.54 -10.34 -18.10
C TYR A 400 45.64 -9.58 -18.89
N PRO A 401 45.53 -9.32 -20.22
CA PRO A 401 44.56 -8.31 -20.70
C PRO A 401 44.04 -8.36 -22.16
N ALA A 402 43.03 -7.49 -22.37
CA ALA A 402 42.75 -6.62 -23.52
C ALA A 402 42.30 -7.15 -24.91
N ASN A 403 41.15 -6.59 -25.32
CA ASN A 403 40.72 -6.09 -26.64
C ASN A 403 41.29 -6.72 -27.92
N ASN A 404 40.39 -7.13 -28.83
CA ASN A 404 40.19 -6.47 -30.14
C ASN A 404 39.12 -7.22 -30.98
N LEU A 405 38.24 -6.45 -31.64
CA LEU A 405 37.54 -6.85 -32.88
C LEU A 405 38.57 -7.07 -34.00
N PRO A 406 38.34 -8.00 -34.94
CA PRO A 406 37.79 -7.62 -36.27
C PRO A 406 36.83 -8.69 -36.85
N SER A 407 35.75 -8.32 -37.57
CA SER A 407 35.60 -8.14 -39.03
C SER A 407 35.15 -9.37 -39.82
N ASP A 408 34.35 -9.07 -40.84
CA ASP A 408 33.61 -9.83 -41.84
C ASP A 408 34.37 -10.87 -42.70
N ASP A 409 33.55 -11.57 -43.51
CA ASP A 409 33.81 -12.50 -44.64
C ASP A 409 33.92 -13.98 -44.22
N GLY A 410 33.21 -14.97 -44.78
CA GLY A 410 32.35 -15.11 -45.94
C GLY A 410 32.30 -16.60 -46.32
N ASP A 411 31.20 -17.05 -46.96
CA ASP A 411 31.05 -18.31 -47.72
C ASP A 411 31.06 -19.66 -46.97
N CYS A 412 30.32 -20.70 -47.33
CA CYS A 412 29.17 -20.91 -48.23
C CYS A 412 28.70 -22.38 -48.04
N THR A 413 27.49 -22.67 -48.52
CA THR A 413 26.99 -23.98 -49.00
C THR A 413 26.16 -24.91 -48.09
N ALA A 414 24.99 -25.26 -48.67
CA ALA A 414 24.37 -26.57 -48.77
C ALA A 414 23.29 -27.00 -47.74
N SER A 415 22.03 -26.78 -48.16
CA SER A 415 21.13 -27.86 -48.65
C SER A 415 19.87 -28.26 -47.84
N PHE A 416 18.77 -28.32 -48.61
CA PHE A 416 17.48 -29.02 -48.45
C PHE A 416 16.52 -28.57 -47.33
N ARG A 417 15.42 -27.84 -47.64
CA ARG A 417 14.14 -28.26 -48.26
C ARG A 417 13.18 -28.92 -47.24
N SER A 418 12.16 -28.18 -46.81
CA SER A 418 10.75 -28.55 -47.08
C SER A 418 9.79 -27.42 -46.71
N GLN A 419 8.86 -27.20 -47.63
CA GLN A 419 7.77 -26.25 -47.62
C GLN A 419 6.60 -26.82 -46.80
N ASN A 420 5.79 -25.94 -46.19
CA ASN A 420 4.34 -26.00 -46.40
C ASN A 420 3.65 -24.67 -46.03
N THR A 421 3.07 -24.10 -47.08
CA THR A 421 2.11 -22.99 -47.21
C THR A 421 0.74 -23.37 -46.64
N SER A 422 0.13 -22.53 -45.79
CA SER A 422 -1.03 -21.63 -46.03
C SER A 422 -2.38 -22.29 -46.39
N MET A 423 -3.47 -21.79 -45.79
CA MET A 423 -4.84 -21.50 -46.32
C MET A 423 -5.79 -21.39 -45.09
N SER A 424 -6.45 -20.30 -44.69
CA SER A 424 -7.36 -19.31 -45.30
C SER A 424 -8.68 -19.87 -45.87
N SER A 425 -9.80 -19.56 -45.19
CA SER A 425 -11.17 -19.25 -45.70
C SER A 425 -12.15 -19.39 -44.51
N SER A 426 -12.92 -18.40 -44.04
CA SER A 426 -13.87 -17.43 -44.64
C SER A 426 -15.18 -18.06 -45.15
N THR A 427 -16.27 -17.35 -44.82
CA THR A 427 -17.69 -17.39 -45.28
C THR A 427 -18.70 -18.08 -44.35
N SER A 428 -19.94 -17.63 -44.19
CA SER A 428 -20.60 -16.31 -44.06
C SER A 428 -22.11 -16.57 -43.98
N ASN A 429 -22.80 -15.89 -43.05
CA ASN A 429 -24.20 -15.39 -43.03
C ASN A 429 -25.34 -16.10 -43.80
N LEU A 430 -26.56 -16.07 -43.22
CA LEU A 430 -27.71 -15.27 -43.69
C LEU A 430 -29.01 -15.51 -42.87
N PHE A 431 -29.70 -14.40 -42.55
CA PHE A 431 -31.13 -14.13 -42.24
C PHE A 431 -31.88 -15.03 -41.21
N GLY A 432 -32.70 -14.56 -40.26
CA GLY A 432 -33.46 -13.32 -40.08
C GLY A 432 -34.94 -13.67 -39.84
N ASN A 433 -35.49 -13.40 -38.64
CA ASN A 433 -36.84 -12.83 -38.40
C ASN A 433 -37.39 -13.01 -36.97
N ASN A 434 -38.14 -11.97 -36.58
CA ASN A 434 -38.95 -11.74 -35.39
C ASN A 434 -39.91 -12.87 -34.98
N ALA A 435 -40.13 -13.01 -33.67
CA ALA A 435 -41.46 -12.94 -33.04
C ALA A 435 -41.31 -12.96 -31.51
N GLY A 436 -41.89 -11.97 -30.83
CA GLY A 436 -42.03 -11.98 -29.38
C GLY A 436 -43.08 -12.99 -28.93
N LEU A 437 -42.99 -13.43 -27.67
CA LEU A 437 -44.13 -13.87 -26.88
C LEU A 437 -43.77 -13.83 -25.40
N THR A 438 -44.58 -13.08 -24.68
CA THR A 438 -44.80 -13.03 -23.23
C THR A 438 -44.99 -14.42 -22.61
N LEU A 439 -44.51 -14.68 -21.38
CA LEU A 439 -45.33 -15.34 -20.36
C LEU A 439 -44.76 -15.25 -18.93
N LYS A 440 -45.51 -14.51 -18.10
CA LYS A 440 -45.96 -14.82 -16.73
C LYS A 440 -45.00 -15.47 -15.72
N GLN A 441 -44.66 -14.65 -14.74
CA GLN A 441 -44.45 -15.03 -13.34
C GLN A 441 -45.57 -15.97 -12.84
N LYS A 442 -45.18 -17.06 -12.17
CA LYS A 442 -46.04 -17.81 -11.26
C LYS A 442 -45.33 -17.98 -9.92
N SER A 443 -45.86 -17.27 -8.94
CA SER A 443 -45.75 -17.48 -7.51
C SER A 443 -46.26 -18.87 -7.12
N SER A 444 -45.49 -19.61 -6.32
CA SER A 444 -45.95 -20.83 -5.65
C SER A 444 -45.94 -20.63 -4.14
N THR A 445 -47.14 -20.48 -3.60
CA THR A 445 -47.49 -20.46 -2.18
C THR A 445 -47.40 -21.88 -1.59
N LEU A 446 -46.75 -22.01 -0.44
CA LEU A 446 -46.74 -23.20 0.42
C LEU A 446 -48.11 -23.41 1.10
N PRO A 447 -48.61 -24.64 1.27
CA PRO A 447 -49.66 -24.92 2.23
C PRO A 447 -49.09 -25.47 3.55
N ASN A 448 -49.53 -24.83 4.63
CA ASN A 448 -49.58 -25.35 5.99
C ASN A 448 -50.25 -26.73 6.03
N ARG A 449 -49.66 -27.66 6.79
CA ARG A 449 -50.44 -28.70 7.47
C ARG A 449 -49.83 -29.05 8.81
N ALA A 450 -50.51 -28.60 9.85
CA ALA A 450 -50.42 -29.13 11.20
C ALA A 450 -50.98 -30.55 11.25
N LYS A 451 -50.26 -31.45 11.92
CA LYS A 451 -50.73 -32.28 13.04
C LYS A 451 -49.54 -33.00 13.65
#